data_AF-A0A8C6Z030-F1
#
_entry.id   AF-A0A8C6Z030-F1
#
_cell.length_a   1.000
_cell.length_b   1.000
_cell.length_c   1.000
_cell.angle_alpha   90.00
_cell.angle_beta   90.00
_cell.angle_gamma   90.00
#
_symmetry.space_group_name_H-M   'P 1'
#
loop_
_entity.id
_entity.type
_entity.pdbx_description
1 polymer ?
#
loop_
_entity_poly.entity_id
_entity_poly.type
_entity_poly.pdbx_seq_one_letter_code
_entity_poly.pdbx_strand_id
1 'polypeptide(L)'
;MQGSVVGCSTGWPVVVPAWALTDGALQRGLCALAGGGLLLGCALAAGDERLYTAVMPVLRALPPEAAHGLALRAAASGILPPARPDSPGLETHVFGRHFRNPVGLAAGFDKHGEAVDGLYGMGFGFVEVGTVTPQPQEGNPKPRVFRLPEDKAVINRYGFNSHGHDAVQRRLRARLPAQRRLSEAGMPLGINLGKNRSSVDAAADYVAGVQVLGPLADYLVVNVSSPNTPGLRDLQGRAELRSLLSKVLAERDALPCERKPAVLVKIAPDLSAQDKRDIASVVCEVRVGGARGRRHRLLCSPRCPLPPRPPG
;
A
#
# COMPACT_ATOMS: atom_id res chain seq x y z
N MET A 1 3.04 -91.23 3.12
CA MET A 1 2.77 -90.35 1.96
C MET A 1 1.61 -89.45 2.32
N GLN A 2 1.77 -88.15 2.05
CA GLN A 2 0.84 -87.02 2.26
C GLN A 2 -0.56 -87.30 1.64
N GLY A 3 -1.71 -86.74 2.03
CA GLY A 3 -2.16 -85.75 3.03
C GLY A 3 -3.70 -85.87 3.13
N SER A 4 -4.33 -85.64 4.29
CA SER A 4 -4.92 -84.37 4.79
C SER A 4 -6.28 -83.96 4.18
N VAL A 5 -7.34 -84.42 4.85
CA VAL A 5 -8.59 -83.79 5.34
C VAL A 5 -9.18 -82.52 4.67
N VAL A 6 -10.50 -82.63 4.45
CA VAL A 6 -11.62 -81.73 4.14
C VAL A 6 -11.62 -80.33 4.80
N GLY A 7 -12.12 -79.31 4.07
CA GLY A 7 -12.59 -78.03 4.62
C GLY A 7 -13.55 -77.28 3.67
N CYS A 8 -14.73 -76.93 4.17
CA CYS A 8 -15.84 -76.26 3.48
C CYS A 8 -15.70 -74.72 3.54
N SER A 9 -16.06 -73.98 2.48
CA SER A 9 -16.81 -72.71 2.59
C SER A 9 -17.12 -72.10 1.22
N THR A 10 -18.39 -71.73 1.05
CA THR A 10 -18.94 -71.01 -0.10
C THR A 10 -18.49 -69.56 -0.11
N GLY A 11 -17.77 -69.13 -1.14
CA GLY A 11 -17.41 -67.73 -1.37
C GLY A 11 -18.02 -67.20 -2.66
N TRP A 12 -19.10 -66.44 -2.57
CA TRP A 12 -19.55 -65.55 -3.64
C TRP A 12 -18.72 -64.26 -3.58
N PRO A 13 -18.30 -63.66 -4.72
CA PRO A 13 -17.67 -62.36 -4.70
C PRO A 13 -18.72 -61.30 -4.34
N VAL A 14 -18.51 -60.60 -3.21
CA VAL A 14 -19.27 -59.39 -2.90
C VAL A 14 -18.83 -58.33 -3.91
N VAL A 15 -19.62 -58.13 -4.95
CA VAL A 15 -19.52 -56.95 -5.82
C VAL A 15 -20.04 -55.77 -5.01
N VAL A 16 -19.12 -55.01 -4.41
CA VAL A 16 -19.44 -53.71 -3.83
C VAL A 16 -19.72 -52.78 -5.02
N PRO A 17 -20.94 -52.24 -5.17
CA PRO A 17 -21.23 -51.40 -6.31
C PRO A 17 -20.49 -50.07 -6.19
N ALA A 18 -19.94 -49.58 -7.31
CA ALA A 18 -19.08 -48.39 -7.39
C ALA A 18 -19.72 -47.07 -6.88
N TRP A 19 -21.03 -47.04 -6.65
CA TRP A 19 -21.74 -45.90 -6.06
C TRP A 19 -21.65 -45.83 -4.52
N ALA A 20 -21.25 -46.91 -3.84
CA ALA A 20 -21.18 -46.96 -2.37
C ALA A 20 -19.97 -46.20 -1.77
N LEU A 21 -19.02 -45.76 -2.61
CA LEU A 21 -17.82 -45.03 -2.19
C LEU A 21 -17.87 -43.52 -2.54
N THR A 22 -18.92 -43.04 -3.21
CA THR A 22 -18.94 -41.67 -3.76
C THR A 22 -19.75 -40.67 -2.94
N ASP A 23 -20.76 -41.08 -2.16
CA ASP A 23 -21.60 -40.14 -1.41
C ASP A 23 -20.96 -39.61 -0.12
N GLY A 24 -20.42 -40.50 0.73
CA GLY A 24 -19.92 -40.09 2.04
C GLY A 24 -18.65 -39.23 1.98
N ALA A 25 -17.76 -39.48 1.02
CA ALA A 25 -16.52 -38.72 0.87
C ALA A 25 -16.77 -37.33 0.26
N LEU A 26 -17.62 -37.26 -0.76
CA LEU A 26 -18.02 -35.99 -1.38
C LEU A 26 -18.81 -35.12 -0.40
N GLN A 27 -19.75 -35.72 0.35
CA GLN A 27 -20.56 -35.01 1.32
C GLN A 27 -19.73 -34.54 2.53
N ARG A 28 -18.78 -35.35 3.02
CA ARG A 28 -17.81 -34.90 4.03
C ARG A 28 -16.91 -33.79 3.51
N GLY A 29 -16.48 -33.85 2.25
CA GLY A 29 -15.72 -32.79 1.60
C GLY A 29 -16.50 -31.48 1.50
N LEU A 30 -17.76 -31.55 1.07
CA LEU A 30 -18.66 -30.41 1.00
C LEU A 30 -18.98 -29.82 2.39
N CYS A 31 -19.25 -30.66 3.39
CA CYS A 31 -19.46 -30.20 4.77
C CYS A 31 -18.20 -29.58 5.38
N ALA A 32 -17.01 -30.12 5.09
CA ALA A 32 -15.75 -29.54 5.55
C ALA A 32 -15.46 -28.20 4.87
N LEU A 33 -15.74 -28.07 3.57
CA LEU A 33 -15.63 -26.81 2.84
C LEU A 33 -16.65 -25.77 3.33
N ALA A 34 -17.89 -26.17 3.57
CA ALA A 34 -18.93 -25.29 4.11
C ALA A 34 -18.63 -24.85 5.55
N GLY A 35 -18.21 -25.79 6.41
CA GLY A 35 -17.82 -25.52 7.79
C GLY A 35 -16.55 -24.66 7.90
N GLY A 36 -15.54 -24.95 7.07
CA GLY A 36 -14.35 -24.12 6.94
C GLY A 36 -14.66 -22.73 6.41
N GLY A 37 -15.57 -22.62 5.43
CA GLY A 37 -16.06 -21.35 4.92
C GLY A 37 -16.81 -20.52 5.96
N LEU A 38 -17.65 -21.17 6.79
CA LEU A 38 -18.36 -20.51 7.90
C LEU A 38 -17.39 -20.03 8.98
N LEU A 39 -16.44 -20.86 9.41
CA LEU A 39 -15.41 -20.48 10.39
C LEU A 39 -14.52 -19.34 9.89
N LEU A 40 -14.11 -19.41 8.63
CA LEU A 40 -13.37 -18.33 7.96
C LEU A 40 -14.21 -17.05 7.91
N GLY A 41 -15.49 -17.15 7.55
CA GLY A 41 -16.43 -16.02 7.55
C GLY A 41 -16.59 -15.39 8.93
N CYS A 42 -16.74 -16.20 9.98
CA CYS A 42 -16.81 -15.73 11.36
C CYS A 42 -15.50 -15.08 11.82
N ALA A 43 -14.34 -15.66 11.49
CA ALA A 43 -13.04 -15.09 11.83
C ALA A 43 -12.77 -13.77 11.09
N LEU A 44 -13.18 -13.67 9.82
CA LEU A 44 -13.16 -12.44 9.04
C LEU A 44 -14.10 -11.38 9.66
N ALA A 45 -15.31 -11.74 10.04
CA ALA A 45 -16.26 -10.82 10.66
C ALA A 45 -15.80 -10.33 12.05
N ALA A 46 -15.09 -11.17 12.80
CA ALA A 46 -14.63 -10.87 14.16
C ALA A 46 -13.36 -10.01 14.23
N GLY A 47 -12.66 -9.77 13.11
CA GLY A 47 -11.38 -9.07 13.14
C GLY A 47 -10.30 -9.82 13.92
N ASP A 48 -10.35 -11.16 13.94
CA ASP A 48 -9.45 -11.96 14.77
C ASP A 48 -8.05 -12.03 14.15
N GLU A 49 -7.05 -11.54 14.89
CA GLU A 49 -5.63 -11.60 14.49
C GLU A 49 -5.16 -13.03 14.23
N ARG A 50 -5.78 -14.04 14.85
CA ARG A 50 -5.47 -15.46 14.64
C ARG A 50 -5.72 -15.90 13.20
N LEU A 51 -6.66 -15.25 12.50
CA LEU A 51 -6.87 -15.50 11.08
C LEU A 51 -5.62 -15.16 10.27
N TYR A 52 -4.99 -14.02 10.56
CA TYR A 52 -3.74 -13.64 9.91
C TYR A 52 -2.63 -14.64 10.25
N THR A 53 -2.56 -15.16 11.47
CA THR A 53 -1.59 -16.21 11.82
C THR A 53 -1.75 -17.47 10.96
N ALA A 54 -2.99 -17.87 10.63
CA ALA A 54 -3.28 -19.04 9.80
C ALA A 54 -3.07 -18.79 8.29
N VAL A 55 -3.47 -17.60 7.80
CA VAL A 55 -3.45 -17.29 6.35
C VAL A 55 -2.07 -16.79 5.88
N MET A 56 -1.32 -16.09 6.73
CA MET A 56 -0.05 -15.46 6.34
C MET A 56 1.03 -16.46 5.88
N PRO A 57 1.20 -17.67 6.47
CA PRO A 57 2.12 -18.67 5.93
C PRO A 57 1.85 -19.03 4.47
N VAL A 58 0.58 -19.20 4.10
CA VAL A 58 0.16 -19.50 2.72
C VAL A 58 0.45 -18.30 1.80
N LEU A 59 0.09 -17.09 2.21
CA LEU A 59 0.38 -15.87 1.43
C LEU A 59 1.89 -15.61 1.26
N ARG A 60 2.71 -16.03 2.25
CA ARG A 60 4.17 -15.92 2.19
C ARG A 60 4.81 -16.96 1.26
N ALA A 61 4.14 -18.08 0.99
CA ALA A 61 4.57 -19.06 0.00
C ALA A 61 4.40 -18.58 -1.45
N LEU A 62 3.48 -17.64 -1.70
CA LEU A 62 3.31 -17.02 -3.02
C LEU A 62 4.47 -16.06 -3.36
N PRO A 63 4.83 -15.91 -4.64
CA PRO A 63 5.75 -14.86 -5.08
C PRO A 63 5.34 -13.49 -4.51
N PRO A 64 6.27 -12.65 -4.02
CA PRO A 64 5.89 -11.48 -3.23
C PRO A 64 5.00 -10.48 -3.96
N GLU A 65 5.23 -10.27 -5.27
CA GLU A 65 4.40 -9.38 -6.08
C GLU A 65 2.99 -9.96 -6.32
N ALA A 66 2.86 -11.28 -6.44
CA ALA A 66 1.56 -11.95 -6.59
C ALA A 66 0.75 -11.88 -5.29
N ALA A 67 1.39 -12.13 -4.14
CA ALA A 67 0.77 -11.98 -2.83
C ALA A 67 0.31 -10.54 -2.58
N HIS A 68 1.11 -9.55 -2.98
CA HIS A 68 0.73 -8.14 -2.90
C HIS A 68 -0.51 -7.85 -3.76
N GLY A 69 -0.55 -8.33 -5.01
CA GLY A 69 -1.72 -8.19 -5.87
C GLY A 69 -2.98 -8.86 -5.30
N LEU A 70 -2.84 -10.04 -4.68
CA LEU A 70 -3.95 -10.72 -4.01
C LEU A 70 -4.46 -9.92 -2.80
N ALA A 71 -3.56 -9.41 -1.96
CA ALA A 71 -3.92 -8.58 -0.81
C ALA A 71 -4.64 -7.30 -1.24
N LEU A 72 -4.18 -6.65 -2.32
CA LEU A 72 -4.81 -5.45 -2.85
C LEU A 72 -6.22 -5.73 -3.39
N ARG A 73 -6.42 -6.84 -4.10
CA ARG A 73 -7.76 -7.27 -4.56
C ARG A 73 -8.70 -7.59 -3.40
N ALA A 74 -8.21 -8.27 -2.37
CA ALA A 74 -8.99 -8.57 -1.18
C ALA A 74 -9.41 -7.30 -0.44
N ALA A 75 -8.50 -6.33 -0.33
CA ALA A 75 -8.84 -5.01 0.21
C ALA A 75 -9.87 -4.30 -0.67
N ALA A 76 -9.67 -4.27 -1.99
CA ALA A 76 -10.59 -3.64 -2.94
C ALA A 76 -12.00 -4.26 -2.93
N SER A 77 -12.13 -5.56 -2.66
CA SER A 77 -13.41 -6.24 -2.57
C SER A 77 -14.08 -6.13 -1.18
N GLY A 78 -13.43 -5.50 -0.20
CA GLY A 78 -13.98 -5.32 1.15
C GLY A 78 -14.14 -6.62 1.94
N ILE A 79 -13.46 -7.70 1.54
CA ILE A 79 -13.54 -9.02 2.21
C ILE A 79 -12.60 -9.13 3.40
N LEU A 80 -11.71 -8.14 3.58
CA LEU A 80 -10.78 -8.14 4.71
C LEU A 80 -11.53 -7.82 6.01
N PRO A 81 -11.08 -8.37 7.15
CA PRO A 81 -11.71 -8.13 8.44
C PRO A 81 -11.83 -6.62 8.74
N PRO A 82 -12.98 -6.15 9.23
CA PRO A 82 -13.11 -4.77 9.67
C PRO A 82 -12.26 -4.54 10.93
N ALA A 83 -11.70 -3.34 11.04
CA ALA A 83 -11.03 -2.94 12.27
C ALA A 83 -12.02 -2.70 13.41
N ARG A 84 -11.50 -2.83 14.63
CA ARG A 84 -12.19 -2.36 15.83
C ARG A 84 -12.27 -0.82 15.81
N PRO A 85 -13.30 -0.21 16.44
CA PRO A 85 -13.38 1.23 16.59
C PRO A 85 -12.14 1.81 17.29
N ASP A 86 -11.67 2.96 16.81
CA ASP A 86 -10.56 3.69 17.42
C ASP A 86 -10.95 4.26 18.79
N SER A 87 -9.99 4.32 19.71
CA SER A 87 -10.15 5.07 20.96
C SER A 87 -10.05 6.57 20.69
N PRO A 88 -10.92 7.43 21.26
CA PRO A 88 -10.83 8.88 21.10
C PRO A 88 -9.47 9.47 21.50
N GLY A 89 -8.72 8.81 22.40
CA GLY A 89 -7.38 9.24 22.79
C GLY A 89 -6.30 9.13 21.70
N LEU A 90 -6.61 8.49 20.56
CA LEU A 90 -5.71 8.38 19.41
C LEU A 90 -5.89 9.52 18.39
N GLU A 91 -6.90 10.36 18.55
CA GLU A 91 -7.16 11.46 17.62
C GLU A 91 -5.96 12.42 17.58
N THR A 92 -5.55 12.81 16.36
CA THR A 92 -4.43 13.74 16.17
C THR A 92 -4.74 14.81 15.14
N HIS A 93 -4.16 15.99 15.34
CA HIS A 93 -4.28 17.11 14.41
C HIS A 93 -2.92 17.46 13.81
N VAL A 94 -2.76 17.21 12.51
CA VAL A 94 -1.52 17.48 11.76
C VAL A 94 -1.87 18.17 10.45
N PHE A 95 -1.06 19.13 10.00
CA PHE A 95 -1.29 19.86 8.73
C PHE A 95 -2.62 20.61 8.62
N GLY A 96 -3.24 20.97 9.76
CA GLY A 96 -4.59 21.53 9.77
C GLY A 96 -5.66 20.53 9.32
N ARG A 97 -5.39 19.23 9.51
CA ARG A 97 -6.26 18.09 9.25
C ARG A 97 -6.47 17.32 10.54
N HIS A 98 -7.67 16.76 10.67
CA HIS A 98 -8.01 15.81 11.71
C HIS A 98 -7.66 14.40 11.22
N PHE A 99 -7.12 13.57 12.11
CA PHE A 99 -6.84 12.16 11.89
C PHE A 99 -7.46 11.39 13.05
N ARG A 100 -8.35 10.43 12.75
CA ARG A 100 -9.01 9.60 13.77
C ARG A 100 -8.02 8.79 14.61
N ASN A 101 -6.90 8.40 13.99
CA ASN A 101 -5.78 7.71 14.61
C ASN A 101 -4.49 8.03 13.83
N PRO A 102 -3.29 7.88 14.42
CA PRO A 102 -2.03 8.31 13.80
C PRO A 102 -1.40 7.25 12.89
N VAL A 103 -2.07 6.12 12.65
CA VAL A 103 -1.51 4.97 11.90
C VAL A 103 -2.06 4.97 10.49
N GLY A 104 -1.20 5.25 9.50
CA GLY A 104 -1.58 5.25 8.09
C GLY A 104 -0.85 4.22 7.25
N LEU A 105 -1.42 3.94 6.08
CA LEU A 105 -0.77 3.08 5.09
C LEU A 105 0.10 3.92 4.14
N ALA A 106 1.39 3.59 4.10
CA ALA A 106 2.36 4.30 3.28
C ALA A 106 2.18 4.03 1.76
N ALA A 107 2.66 4.98 0.94
CA ALA A 107 2.73 4.77 -0.51
C ALA A 107 3.56 3.55 -0.88
N GLY A 108 3.21 2.98 -2.03
CA GLY A 108 3.81 1.80 -2.60
C GLY A 108 2.96 0.55 -2.43
N PHE A 109 1.99 0.55 -1.50
CA PHE A 109 0.99 -0.50 -1.38
C PHE A 109 -0.14 -0.30 -2.40
N ASP A 110 -1.03 0.67 -2.21
CA ASP A 110 -2.04 1.01 -3.22
C ASP A 110 -1.48 2.06 -4.19
N LYS A 111 -0.78 1.59 -5.21
CA LYS A 111 -0.12 2.48 -6.20
C LYS A 111 -1.11 3.20 -7.11
N HIS A 112 -2.34 2.70 -7.22
CA HIS A 112 -3.26 3.07 -8.31
C HIS A 112 -4.65 3.52 -7.82
N GLY A 113 -4.83 3.61 -6.50
CA GLY A 113 -6.08 4.01 -5.84
C GLY A 113 -7.16 2.94 -5.90
N GLU A 114 -6.77 1.66 -5.97
CA GLU A 114 -7.63 0.50 -6.21
C GLU A 114 -8.38 0.01 -4.97
N ALA A 115 -7.86 0.27 -3.77
CA ALA A 115 -8.34 -0.36 -2.55
C ALA A 115 -8.58 0.62 -1.39
N VAL A 116 -8.59 1.94 -1.65
CA VAL A 116 -8.63 3.00 -0.63
C VAL A 116 -9.72 2.75 0.43
N ASP A 117 -10.95 2.43 0.04
CA ASP A 117 -12.06 2.22 0.98
C ASP A 117 -11.86 0.98 1.87
N GLY A 118 -11.41 -0.12 1.28
CA GLY A 118 -11.10 -1.34 2.04
C GLY A 118 -9.95 -1.13 3.01
N LEU A 119 -8.95 -0.33 2.64
CA LEU A 119 -7.83 0.02 3.51
C LEU A 119 -8.29 0.87 4.71
N TYR A 120 -9.22 1.80 4.53
CA TYR A 120 -9.86 2.47 5.68
C TYR A 120 -10.67 1.49 6.54
N GLY A 121 -11.35 0.53 5.91
CA GLY A 121 -12.07 -0.56 6.58
C GLY A 121 -11.17 -1.42 7.47
N MET A 122 -9.91 -1.60 7.08
CA MET A 122 -8.87 -2.28 7.89
C MET A 122 -8.35 -1.44 9.07
N GLY A 123 -8.83 -0.21 9.27
CA GLY A 123 -8.51 0.61 10.46
C GLY A 123 -7.44 1.68 10.26
N PHE A 124 -6.84 1.81 9.07
CA PHE A 124 -5.87 2.87 8.83
C PHE A 124 -6.50 4.26 8.98
N GLY A 125 -5.90 5.15 9.77
CA GLY A 125 -6.34 6.52 9.97
C GLY A 125 -6.09 7.41 8.76
N PHE A 126 -5.20 7.03 7.84
CA PHE A 126 -5.00 7.70 6.56
C PHE A 126 -4.39 6.73 5.53
N VAL A 127 -4.59 6.99 4.24
CA VAL A 127 -4.04 6.17 3.15
C VAL A 127 -3.25 7.05 2.20
N GLU A 128 -2.05 6.64 1.83
CA GLU A 128 -1.24 7.31 0.81
C GLU A 128 -1.19 6.47 -0.48
N VAL A 129 -1.86 6.94 -1.53
CA VAL A 129 -1.84 6.31 -2.86
C VAL A 129 -0.58 6.70 -3.62
N GLY A 130 -0.09 5.80 -4.48
CA GLY A 130 1.03 6.05 -5.39
C GLY A 130 2.30 5.28 -4.97
N THR A 131 3.49 5.65 -5.44
CA THR A 131 3.80 6.82 -6.26
C THR A 131 3.20 6.75 -7.66
N VAL A 132 2.50 7.80 -8.07
CA VAL A 132 1.92 7.95 -9.41
C VAL A 132 2.82 8.81 -10.28
N THR A 133 3.02 8.39 -11.52
CA THR A 133 3.76 9.11 -12.57
C THR A 133 2.80 9.71 -13.60
N PRO A 134 3.19 10.74 -14.37
CA PRO A 134 2.33 11.31 -15.41
C PRO A 134 1.82 10.29 -16.41
N GLN A 135 2.74 9.63 -17.11
CA GLN A 135 2.44 8.59 -18.08
C GLN A 135 2.45 7.21 -17.41
N PRO A 136 1.67 6.25 -17.93
CA PRO A 136 1.78 4.86 -17.52
C PRO A 136 3.19 4.32 -17.74
N GLN A 137 3.68 3.49 -16.82
CA GLN A 137 4.93 2.77 -17.00
C GLN A 137 4.93 1.47 -16.20
N GLU A 138 5.56 0.43 -16.75
CA GLU A 138 5.55 -0.90 -16.14
C GLU A 138 6.46 -1.02 -14.90
N GLY A 139 7.48 -0.15 -14.79
CA GLY A 139 8.54 -0.22 -13.80
C GLY A 139 9.73 -1.08 -14.25
N ASN A 140 10.56 -1.54 -13.32
CA ASN A 140 11.70 -2.42 -13.62
C ASN A 140 11.24 -3.87 -13.91
N PRO A 141 12.05 -4.68 -14.62
CA PRO A 141 11.74 -6.09 -14.87
C PRO A 141 11.53 -6.93 -13.60
N LYS A 142 10.70 -7.96 -13.69
CA LYS A 142 10.47 -8.94 -12.61
C LYS A 142 11.57 -10.02 -12.60
N PRO A 143 11.88 -10.65 -11.45
CA PRO A 143 11.38 -10.34 -10.10
C PRO A 143 12.00 -9.06 -9.53
N ARG A 144 11.20 -8.31 -8.77
CA ARG A 144 11.56 -6.97 -8.27
C ARG A 144 11.14 -6.67 -6.84
N VAL A 145 10.69 -7.69 -6.12
CA VAL A 145 10.38 -7.62 -4.69
C VAL A 145 10.76 -8.94 -4.05
N PHE A 146 11.44 -8.85 -2.91
CA PHE A 146 12.08 -9.96 -2.22
C PHE A 146 11.78 -9.82 -0.72
N ARG A 147 11.38 -10.91 -0.08
CA ARG A 147 11.17 -10.97 1.36
C ARG A 147 12.42 -11.51 2.03
N LEU A 148 12.77 -10.95 3.18
CA LEU A 148 13.79 -11.46 4.09
C LEU A 148 13.06 -11.75 5.41
N PRO A 149 12.43 -12.93 5.57
CA PRO A 149 11.58 -13.24 6.71
C PRO A 149 12.32 -13.15 8.05
N GLU A 150 13.59 -13.57 8.09
CA GLU A 150 14.45 -13.58 9.27
C GLU A 150 14.69 -12.16 9.79
N ASP A 151 14.89 -11.21 8.87
CA ASP A 151 15.09 -9.78 9.16
C ASP A 151 13.77 -9.01 9.33
N LYS A 152 12.62 -9.67 9.12
CA LYS A 152 11.31 -9.01 8.96
C LYS A 152 11.35 -7.86 7.94
N ALA A 153 12.12 -8.04 6.86
CA ALA A 153 12.41 -7.00 5.89
C ALA A 153 11.93 -7.33 4.47
N VAL A 154 11.86 -6.31 3.63
CA VAL A 154 11.54 -6.41 2.20
C VAL A 154 12.50 -5.54 1.41
N ILE A 155 13.08 -6.11 0.35
CA ILE A 155 13.84 -5.37 -0.65
C ILE A 155 12.96 -5.25 -1.90
N ASN A 156 12.83 -4.04 -2.45
CA ASN A 156 12.10 -3.84 -3.69
C ASN A 156 12.87 -2.92 -4.65
N ARG A 157 12.69 -3.21 -5.93
CA ARG A 157 13.19 -2.43 -7.05
C ARG A 157 12.09 -2.15 -8.07
N TYR A 158 10.89 -1.77 -7.63
CA TYR A 158 9.74 -1.58 -8.52
C TYR A 158 9.98 -0.57 -9.64
N GLY A 159 10.67 0.55 -9.36
CA GLY A 159 10.92 1.60 -10.36
C GLY A 159 9.65 2.35 -10.80
N PHE A 160 8.77 2.68 -9.85
CA PHE A 160 7.49 3.36 -10.09
C PHE A 160 6.62 2.71 -11.18
N ASN A 161 6.24 1.44 -11.00
CA ASN A 161 5.16 0.86 -11.80
C ASN A 161 3.86 1.63 -11.50
N SER A 162 3.25 2.23 -12.53
CA SER A 162 2.19 3.24 -12.40
C SER A 162 1.24 3.16 -13.60
N HIS A 163 -0.07 3.28 -13.36
CA HIS A 163 -1.09 3.37 -14.41
C HIS A 163 -1.23 4.77 -15.03
N GLY A 164 -0.41 5.74 -14.59
CA GLY A 164 -0.48 7.12 -15.07
C GLY A 164 -1.49 7.99 -14.31
N HIS A 165 -1.37 9.31 -14.44
CA HIS A 165 -2.27 10.26 -13.77
C HIS A 165 -3.72 10.04 -14.20
N ASP A 166 -4.01 9.88 -15.49
CA ASP A 166 -5.39 9.78 -16.00
C ASP A 166 -6.16 8.60 -15.41
N ALA A 167 -5.53 7.42 -15.34
CA ALA A 167 -6.17 6.22 -14.79
C ALA A 167 -6.46 6.36 -13.29
N VAL A 168 -5.48 6.88 -12.53
CA VAL A 168 -5.65 7.12 -11.09
C VAL A 168 -6.67 8.23 -10.83
N GLN A 169 -6.63 9.30 -11.61
CA GLN A 169 -7.56 10.42 -11.52
C GLN A 169 -9.00 9.94 -11.71
N ARG A 170 -9.29 9.16 -12.76
CA ARG A 170 -10.64 8.60 -12.98
C ARG A 170 -11.12 7.78 -11.79
N ARG A 171 -10.27 6.91 -11.24
CA ARG A 171 -10.62 6.06 -10.11
C ARG A 171 -10.88 6.87 -8.84
N LEU A 172 -10.02 7.82 -8.51
CA LEU A 172 -10.18 8.68 -7.34
C LEU A 172 -11.36 9.66 -7.48
N ARG A 173 -11.61 10.20 -8.67
CA ARG A 173 -12.78 11.05 -8.97
C ARG A 173 -14.09 10.30 -8.74
N ALA A 174 -14.18 9.05 -9.18
CA ALA A 174 -15.39 8.23 -9.01
C ALA A 174 -15.81 8.08 -7.54
N ARG A 175 -14.85 8.14 -6.60
CA ARG A 175 -15.10 8.05 -5.15
C ARG A 175 -14.93 9.37 -4.40
N LEU A 176 -14.78 10.50 -5.09
CA LEU A 176 -14.50 11.80 -4.46
C LEU A 176 -15.57 12.22 -3.44
N PRO A 177 -16.90 12.06 -3.67
CA PRO A 177 -17.90 12.39 -2.67
C PRO A 177 -17.76 11.56 -1.39
N ALA A 178 -17.45 10.27 -1.51
CA ALA A 178 -17.18 9.40 -0.37
C ALA A 178 -15.90 9.83 0.35
N GLN A 179 -14.83 10.12 -0.39
CA GLN A 179 -13.58 10.59 0.19
C GLN A 179 -13.75 11.88 0.99
N ARG A 180 -14.55 12.85 0.52
CA ARG A 180 -14.79 14.10 1.28
C ARG A 180 -15.38 13.83 2.67
N ARG A 181 -16.40 12.95 2.75
CA ARG A 181 -16.98 12.53 4.04
C ARG A 181 -15.97 11.80 4.92
N LEU A 182 -15.15 10.93 4.33
CA LEU A 182 -14.11 10.21 5.07
C LEU A 182 -13.05 11.17 5.62
N SER A 183 -12.61 12.15 4.82
CA SER A 183 -11.65 13.17 5.25
C SER A 183 -12.18 14.05 6.38
N GLU A 184 -13.47 14.39 6.37
CA GLU A 184 -14.14 15.09 7.47
C GLU A 184 -14.20 14.23 8.74
N ALA A 185 -14.43 12.92 8.59
CA ALA A 185 -14.39 11.92 9.66
C ALA A 185 -12.95 11.56 10.11
N GLY A 186 -11.93 12.31 9.68
CA GLY A 186 -10.55 12.09 10.11
C GLY A 186 -9.81 10.98 9.36
N MET A 187 -10.23 10.64 8.14
CA MET A 187 -9.56 9.67 7.25
C MET A 187 -9.05 10.32 5.97
N PRO A 188 -7.99 11.16 6.04
CA PRO A 188 -7.49 11.88 4.88
C PRO A 188 -6.77 10.98 3.87
N LEU A 189 -6.87 11.36 2.59
CA LEU A 189 -6.19 10.71 1.47
C LEU A 189 -4.94 11.49 1.04
N GLY A 190 -3.80 10.82 1.06
CA GLY A 190 -2.55 11.28 0.48
C GLY A 190 -2.37 10.80 -0.95
N ILE A 191 -1.76 11.61 -1.80
CA ILE A 191 -1.31 11.20 -3.13
C ILE A 191 0.18 11.47 -3.27
N ASN A 192 0.94 10.41 -3.49
CA ASN A 192 2.38 10.44 -3.69
C ASN A 192 2.69 10.58 -5.18
N LEU A 193 3.38 11.66 -5.54
CA LEU A 193 3.73 12.04 -6.90
C LEU A 193 5.19 11.66 -7.19
N GLY A 194 5.46 11.26 -8.42
CA GLY A 194 6.80 10.95 -8.91
C GLY A 194 6.94 11.25 -10.39
N LYS A 195 8.16 11.15 -10.90
CA LYS A 195 8.48 11.37 -12.31
C LYS A 195 8.52 10.08 -13.11
N ASN A 196 8.22 10.17 -14.41
CA ASN A 196 8.48 9.08 -15.35
C ASN A 196 9.98 8.82 -15.50
N ARG A 197 10.34 7.56 -15.81
CA ARG A 197 11.75 7.16 -15.99
C ARG A 197 12.45 7.97 -17.09
N SER A 198 11.76 8.17 -18.22
CA SER A 198 12.24 8.89 -19.39
C SER A 198 12.12 10.42 -19.30
N SER A 199 11.54 10.96 -18.22
CA SER A 199 11.33 12.41 -18.10
C SER A 199 12.65 13.14 -17.91
N VAL A 200 12.83 14.17 -18.74
CA VAL A 200 13.97 15.10 -18.74
C VAL A 200 13.75 16.28 -17.79
N ASP A 201 12.51 16.70 -17.58
CA ASP A 201 12.14 17.74 -16.62
C ASP A 201 11.31 17.13 -15.49
N ALA A 202 12.00 16.74 -14.42
CA ALA A 202 11.34 16.18 -13.26
C ALA A 202 10.31 17.13 -12.65
N ALA A 203 10.56 18.45 -12.66
CA ALA A 203 9.64 19.41 -12.05
C ALA A 203 8.32 19.52 -12.82
N ALA A 204 8.37 19.44 -14.15
CA ALA A 204 7.18 19.39 -14.98
C ALA A 204 6.27 18.20 -14.62
N ASP A 205 6.85 17.02 -14.38
CA ASP A 205 6.09 15.83 -13.97
C ASP A 205 5.36 16.04 -12.62
N TYR A 206 6.03 16.62 -11.63
CA TYR A 206 5.40 16.92 -10.34
C TYR A 206 4.32 17.99 -10.45
N VAL A 207 4.55 19.06 -11.23
CA VAL A 207 3.56 20.12 -11.49
C VAL A 207 2.32 19.54 -12.16
N ALA A 208 2.49 18.69 -13.18
CA ALA A 208 1.39 17.97 -13.81
C ALA A 208 0.62 17.10 -12.81
N GLY A 209 1.33 16.46 -11.87
CA GLY A 209 0.71 15.70 -10.77
C GLY A 209 -0.13 16.57 -9.84
N VAL A 210 0.36 17.76 -9.48
CA VAL A 210 -0.39 18.73 -8.67
C VAL A 210 -1.66 19.17 -9.39
N GLN A 211 -1.57 19.50 -10.69
CA GLN A 211 -2.73 19.90 -11.51
C GLN A 211 -3.80 18.81 -11.57
N VAL A 212 -3.39 17.58 -11.89
CA VAL A 212 -4.33 16.49 -12.21
C VAL A 212 -4.91 15.85 -10.95
N LEU A 213 -4.07 15.65 -9.92
CA LEU A 213 -4.42 14.88 -8.73
C LEU A 213 -4.59 15.74 -7.47
N GLY A 214 -4.06 16.97 -7.44
CA GLY A 214 -4.20 17.90 -6.31
C GLY A 214 -5.63 18.16 -5.86
N PRO A 215 -6.61 18.37 -6.77
CA PRO A 215 -8.02 18.55 -6.38
C PRO A 215 -8.67 17.32 -5.71
N LEU A 216 -8.01 16.16 -5.73
CA LEU A 216 -8.52 14.89 -5.20
C LEU A 216 -7.84 14.48 -3.88
N ALA A 217 -6.84 15.24 -3.42
CA ALA A 217 -6.00 14.88 -2.29
C ALA A 217 -6.25 15.79 -1.07
N ASP A 218 -6.13 15.23 0.12
CA ASP A 218 -5.99 16.03 1.35
C ASP A 218 -4.56 16.54 1.52
N TYR A 219 -3.59 15.74 1.07
CA TYR A 219 -2.18 16.10 0.98
C TYR A 219 -1.49 15.44 -0.21
N LEU A 220 -0.47 16.12 -0.75
CA LEU A 220 0.41 15.66 -1.80
C LEU A 220 1.79 15.37 -1.22
N VAL A 221 2.45 14.35 -1.75
CA VAL A 221 3.84 14.01 -1.40
C VAL A 221 4.71 14.11 -2.63
N VAL A 222 5.73 14.97 -2.59
CA VAL A 222 6.80 15.05 -3.58
C VAL A 222 7.85 14.00 -3.24
N ASN A 223 7.90 12.92 -4.01
CA ASN A 223 8.81 11.79 -3.73
C ASN A 223 10.13 11.89 -4.50
N VAL A 224 11.14 12.46 -3.86
CA VAL A 224 12.52 12.58 -4.36
C VAL A 224 13.45 11.48 -3.81
N SER A 225 12.90 10.41 -3.22
CA SER A 225 13.66 9.46 -2.39
C SER A 225 13.85 8.06 -2.97
N SER A 226 13.13 7.70 -4.03
CA SER A 226 13.19 6.34 -4.60
C SER A 226 14.61 5.99 -5.10
N PRO A 227 15.23 4.90 -4.63
CA PRO A 227 16.51 4.42 -5.16
C PRO A 227 16.37 3.79 -6.55
N ASN A 228 15.14 3.55 -7.00
CA ASN A 228 14.84 2.70 -8.16
C ASN A 228 14.59 3.48 -9.45
N THR A 229 14.75 4.81 -9.39
CA THR A 229 14.60 5.73 -10.52
C THR A 229 15.90 6.50 -10.66
N PRO A 230 16.69 6.28 -11.73
CA PRO A 230 17.97 6.97 -11.92
C PRO A 230 17.86 8.49 -11.83
N GLY A 231 18.83 9.12 -11.17
CA GLY A 231 18.92 10.58 -10.99
C GLY A 231 17.84 11.21 -10.09
N LEU A 232 16.88 10.43 -9.55
CA LEU A 232 15.79 11.00 -8.76
C LEU A 232 16.27 11.61 -7.45
N ARG A 233 17.25 10.98 -6.81
CA ARG A 233 17.78 11.40 -5.51
C ARG A 233 18.62 12.66 -5.59
N ASP A 234 19.12 13.01 -6.77
CA ASP A 234 19.87 14.24 -7.02
C ASP A 234 18.98 15.47 -6.83
N LEU A 235 17.65 15.32 -6.99
CA LEU A 235 16.66 16.36 -6.68
C LEU A 235 16.60 16.74 -5.19
N GLN A 236 17.30 16.02 -4.32
CA GLN A 236 17.43 16.38 -2.89
C GLN A 236 18.52 17.42 -2.64
N GLY A 237 19.33 17.76 -3.65
CA GLY A 237 20.29 18.87 -3.59
C GLY A 237 19.58 20.20 -3.31
N ARG A 238 20.26 21.11 -2.59
CA ARG A 238 19.64 22.35 -2.07
C ARG A 238 18.96 23.18 -3.16
N ALA A 239 19.66 23.48 -4.25
CA ALA A 239 19.15 24.30 -5.35
C ALA A 239 17.99 23.60 -6.07
N GLU A 240 18.13 22.30 -6.31
CA GLU A 240 17.20 21.52 -7.13
C GLU A 240 15.90 21.30 -6.38
N LEU A 241 16.00 20.99 -5.08
CA LEU A 241 14.85 20.88 -4.20
C LEU A 241 14.14 22.22 -4.06
N ARG A 242 14.88 23.33 -3.92
CA ARG A 242 14.27 24.67 -3.81
C ARG A 242 13.50 25.03 -5.07
N SER A 243 14.10 24.82 -6.25
CA SER A 243 13.46 25.04 -7.55
C SER A 243 12.21 24.19 -7.70
N LEU A 244 12.31 22.88 -7.42
CA LEU A 244 11.20 21.94 -7.50
C LEU A 244 10.03 22.34 -6.59
N LEU A 245 10.30 22.57 -5.30
CA LEU A 245 9.25 22.90 -4.33
C LEU A 245 8.61 24.25 -4.62
N SER A 246 9.37 25.23 -5.13
CA SER A 246 8.81 26.53 -5.50
C SER A 246 7.79 26.39 -6.63
N LYS A 247 8.10 25.60 -7.67
CA LYS A 247 7.16 25.31 -8.78
C LYS A 247 5.93 24.52 -8.31
N VAL A 248 6.14 23.48 -7.49
CA VAL A 248 5.05 22.66 -6.93
C VAL A 248 4.11 23.48 -6.05
N LEU A 249 4.65 24.36 -5.19
CA LEU A 249 3.84 25.20 -4.31
C LEU A 249 3.08 26.27 -5.10
N ALA A 250 3.72 26.90 -6.09
CA ALA A 250 3.05 27.86 -6.98
C ALA A 250 1.85 27.21 -7.69
N GLU A 251 2.05 26.00 -8.24
CA GLU A 251 0.96 25.27 -8.89
C GLU A 251 -0.16 24.90 -7.90
N ARG A 252 0.22 24.43 -6.70
CA ARG A 252 -0.74 24.09 -5.65
C ARG A 252 -1.58 25.31 -5.26
N ASP A 253 -0.94 26.47 -5.13
CA ASP A 253 -1.59 27.74 -4.78
C ASP A 253 -2.48 28.26 -5.92
N ALA A 254 -2.23 27.87 -7.18
CA ALA A 254 -3.06 28.19 -8.34
C ALA A 254 -4.31 27.30 -8.51
N LEU A 255 -4.38 26.11 -7.87
CA LEU A 255 -5.50 25.18 -8.02
C LEU A 255 -6.89 25.82 -7.74
N PRO A 256 -7.94 25.54 -8.51
CA PRO A 256 -9.27 26.11 -8.26
C PRO A 256 -10.04 25.32 -7.17
N CYS A 257 -9.46 25.19 -5.97
CA CYS A 257 -10.10 24.51 -4.84
C CYS A 257 -10.03 25.34 -3.55
N GLU A 258 -11.13 25.34 -2.78
CA GLU A 258 -11.24 26.07 -1.51
C GLU A 258 -10.20 25.58 -0.49
N ARG A 259 -10.06 24.26 -0.37
CA ARG A 259 -9.10 23.64 0.56
C ARG A 259 -7.93 23.04 -0.21
N LYS A 260 -6.86 23.82 -0.26
CA LYS A 260 -5.58 23.43 -0.85
C LYS A 260 -4.98 22.20 -0.15
N PRO A 261 -4.46 21.19 -0.89
CA PRO A 261 -3.78 20.08 -0.27
C PRO A 261 -2.50 20.55 0.44
N ALA A 262 -2.16 19.93 1.56
CA ALA A 262 -0.83 20.12 2.14
C ALA A 262 0.23 19.51 1.19
N VAL A 263 1.41 20.12 1.10
CA VAL A 263 2.53 19.54 0.33
C VAL A 263 3.58 19.04 1.31
N LEU A 264 3.98 17.78 1.15
CA LEU A 264 5.02 17.13 1.92
C LEU A 264 6.15 16.69 0.97
N VAL A 265 7.34 16.52 1.53
CA VAL A 265 8.50 15.98 0.80
C VAL A 265 8.91 14.69 1.46
N LYS A 266 9.08 13.64 0.66
CA LYS A 266 9.58 12.34 1.11
C LYS A 266 11.06 12.22 0.72
N ILE A 267 11.91 12.11 1.72
CA ILE A 267 13.37 12.12 1.59
C ILE A 267 13.98 10.74 1.88
N ALA A 268 15.17 10.50 1.36
CA ALA A 268 15.89 9.25 1.52
C ALA A 268 16.52 9.14 2.93
N PRO A 269 16.65 7.93 3.50
CA PRO A 269 17.28 7.76 4.82
C PRO A 269 18.81 7.91 4.78
N ASP A 270 19.41 7.70 3.61
CA ASP A 270 20.85 7.69 3.31
C ASP A 270 21.40 9.07 2.95
N LEU A 271 20.99 10.09 3.71
CA LEU A 271 21.44 11.48 3.58
C LEU A 271 22.52 11.82 4.61
N SER A 272 23.49 12.64 4.20
CA SER A 272 24.49 13.19 5.13
C SER A 272 23.82 14.14 6.14
N ALA A 273 24.52 14.46 7.23
CA ALA A 273 24.02 15.46 8.18
C ALA A 273 23.86 16.84 7.54
N GLN A 274 24.69 17.16 6.54
CA GLN A 274 24.63 18.42 5.81
C GLN A 274 23.41 18.45 4.88
N ASP A 275 23.17 17.40 4.11
CA ASP A 275 21.99 17.32 3.22
C ASP A 275 20.69 17.48 4.01
N LYS A 276 20.61 16.87 5.20
CA LYS A 276 19.44 17.03 6.09
C LYS A 276 19.23 18.48 6.52
N ARG A 277 20.30 19.21 6.83
CA ARG A 277 20.23 20.64 7.19
C ARG A 277 19.82 21.48 6.00
N ASP A 278 20.37 21.22 4.83
CA ASP A 278 20.03 21.96 3.60
C ASP A 278 18.57 21.73 3.19
N ILE A 279 18.09 20.49 3.22
CA ILE A 279 16.68 20.16 2.98
C ILE A 279 15.78 20.88 3.99
N ALA A 280 16.13 20.87 5.29
CA ALA A 280 15.36 21.56 6.31
C ALA A 280 15.32 23.08 6.08
N SER A 281 16.46 23.67 5.69
CA SER A 281 16.56 25.10 5.34
C SER A 281 15.64 25.42 4.16
N VAL A 282 15.73 24.66 3.07
CA VAL A 282 14.92 24.88 1.87
C VAL A 282 13.43 24.81 2.18
N VAL A 283 13.01 23.81 2.97
CA VAL A 283 11.59 23.64 3.33
C VAL A 283 11.08 24.80 4.20
N CYS A 284 11.94 25.35 5.07
CA CYS A 284 11.61 26.55 5.82
C CYS A 284 11.58 27.80 4.93
N GLU A 285 12.50 27.93 3.98
CA GLU A 285 12.59 29.08 3.06
C GLU A 285 11.36 29.17 2.13
N VAL A 286 11.00 28.08 1.46
CA VAL A 286 9.85 28.07 0.52
C VAL A 286 8.52 28.29 1.23
N ARG A 287 8.45 27.99 2.54
CA ARG A 287 7.31 28.32 3.41
C ARG A 287 7.13 29.81 3.65
N VAL A 288 8.23 30.59 3.68
CA VAL A 288 8.15 32.04 3.93
C VAL A 288 7.69 32.78 2.68
N GLY A 289 7.97 32.25 1.48
CA GLY A 289 7.53 32.82 0.20
C GLY A 289 6.09 32.49 -0.20
N GLY A 290 5.56 31.32 0.19
CA GLY A 290 4.17 30.92 -0.08
C GLY A 290 3.26 31.21 1.11
N ALA A 291 2.51 32.31 1.04
CA ALA A 291 1.39 32.72 1.91
C ALA A 291 1.47 32.31 3.40
N ARG A 292 1.68 33.31 4.27
CA ARG A 292 1.51 33.25 5.73
C ARG A 292 0.25 32.45 6.12
N GLY A 293 0.41 31.34 6.82
CA GLY A 293 -0.67 30.81 7.67
C GLY A 293 -0.79 29.31 7.93
N ARG A 294 -0.10 28.40 7.22
CA ARG A 294 -0.36 26.94 7.41
C ARG A 294 0.92 26.10 7.59
N ARG A 295 1.00 25.38 8.71
CA ARG A 295 2.18 24.59 9.14
C ARG A 295 2.37 23.32 8.27
N HIS A 296 3.12 23.42 7.17
CA HIS A 296 3.59 22.26 6.34
C HIS A 296 4.80 21.49 6.94
N ARG A 297 4.62 20.45 7.76
CA ARG A 297 5.77 19.65 8.27
C ARG A 297 6.26 18.60 7.26
N LEU A 298 7.57 18.38 7.24
CA LEU A 298 8.23 17.31 6.47
C LEU A 298 7.86 15.94 7.05
N LEU A 299 7.65 14.92 6.20
CA LEU A 299 7.66 13.52 6.64
C LEU A 299 8.97 12.87 6.18
N CYS A 300 9.82 12.50 7.14
CA CYS A 300 10.91 11.57 6.89
C CYS A 300 10.36 10.15 6.87
N SER A 301 10.72 9.35 5.86
CA SER A 301 10.51 7.90 5.91
C SER A 301 11.31 7.32 7.08
N PRO A 302 10.75 6.38 7.87
CA PRO A 302 11.51 5.72 8.92
C PRO A 302 12.69 4.96 8.33
N ARG A 303 13.83 4.99 9.02
CA ARG A 303 14.99 4.14 8.72
C ARG A 303 14.55 2.68 8.80
N CYS A 304 14.94 1.87 7.82
CA CYS A 304 15.11 0.44 8.03
C CYS A 304 16.53 0.29 8.59
N PRO A 305 16.74 0.02 9.90
CA PRO A 305 18.07 -0.31 10.40
C PRO A 305 18.48 -1.62 9.73
N LEU A 306 19.50 -1.57 8.87
CA LEU A 306 20.17 -2.79 8.43
C LEU A 306 20.99 -3.33 9.61
N PRO A 307 20.96 -4.65 9.87
CA PRO A 307 21.82 -5.23 10.88
C PRO A 307 23.31 -5.00 10.54
N PRO A 308 24.20 -4.88 11.54
CA PRO A 308 25.63 -4.77 11.30
C PRO A 308 26.13 -5.99 10.52
N ARG A 309 27.00 -5.77 9.52
CA ARG A 309 27.65 -6.87 8.80
C ARG A 309 28.44 -7.73 9.81
N PRO A 310 28.36 -9.07 9.74
CA PRO A 310 29.24 -9.91 10.54
C PRO A 310 30.71 -9.62 10.17
N PRO A 311 31.64 -9.71 11.13
CA PRO A 311 33.07 -9.65 10.83
C PRO A 311 33.41 -10.79 9.87
N GLY A 312 34.06 -10.43 8.75
CA GLY A 312 34.68 -11.38 7.83
C GLY A 312 36.03 -11.87 8.34
#